data_AF-A0A0C9UW41-F1
#
_entry.id   AF-A0A0C9UW41-F1
#
_cell.length_a   1.000
_cell.length_b   1.000
_cell.length_c   1.000
_cell.angle_alpha   90.00
_cell.angle_beta   90.00
_cell.angle_gamma   90.00
#
_symmetry.space_group_name_H-M   'P 1'
#
loop_
_entity.id
_entity.type
_entity.pdbx_description
1 polymer ?
#
loop_
_entity_poly.entity_id
_entity_poly.type
_entity_poly.pdbx_seq_one_letter_code
_entity_poly.pdbx_strand_id
1 'polypeptide(L)'
;GGALSLINALYLPLHLLAGTKFKFVGYGMLRVGDSEFAQYIDSDLTRITNMDDQVPILPWRFLGFQHTHGEVHITRDGVWHAWAGNDNTNSLCTVGDVKNLFEGNTGDHNSPYKGVMI
;
A
#
# COMPACT_ATOMS: atom_id res chain seq x y z
N GLY A 1 -8.74 -7.00 -3.06
CA GLY A 1 -8.03 -7.07 -4.36
C GLY A 1 -6.54 -6.84 -4.22
N GLY A 2 -6.12 -5.64 -3.76
CA GLY A 2 -4.71 -5.22 -3.79
C GLY A 2 -3.68 -6.18 -3.19
N ALA A 3 -3.97 -6.78 -2.03
CA ALA A 3 -3.09 -7.79 -1.42
C ALA A 3 -2.86 -9.02 -2.32
N LEU A 4 -3.93 -9.57 -2.89
CA LEU A 4 -3.84 -10.71 -3.82
C LEU A 4 -3.08 -10.33 -5.09
N SER A 5 -3.32 -9.11 -5.60
CA SER A 5 -2.61 -8.60 -6.77
C SER A 5 -1.11 -8.41 -6.52
N LEU A 6 -0.68 -8.08 -5.29
CA LEU A 6 0.74 -8.01 -4.92
C LEU A 6 1.39 -9.40 -4.95
N ILE A 7 0.69 -10.43 -4.45
CA ILE A 7 1.15 -11.82 -4.56
C ILE A 7 1.24 -12.23 -6.04
N ASN A 8 0.28 -11.84 -6.87
CA ASN A 8 0.36 -12.08 -8.31
C ASN A 8 1.55 -11.36 -8.95
N ALA A 9 1.90 -10.15 -8.50
CA ALA A 9 3.08 -9.43 -8.98
C ALA A 9 4.39 -10.20 -8.69
N LEU A 10 4.45 -10.98 -7.61
CA LEU A 10 5.57 -11.90 -7.37
C LEU A 10 5.52 -13.16 -8.24
N TYR A 11 4.33 -13.65 -8.53
CA TYR A 11 4.12 -14.87 -9.30
C TYR A 11 4.41 -14.68 -10.80
N LEU A 12 4.02 -13.53 -11.36
CA LEU A 12 4.10 -13.26 -12.80
C LEU A 12 5.52 -13.40 -13.38
N PRO A 13 6.61 -12.85 -12.80
CA PRO A 13 7.97 -13.02 -13.32
C PRO A 13 8.41 -14.49 -13.47
N LEU A 14 7.87 -15.40 -12.65
CA LEU A 14 8.21 -16.82 -12.69
C LEU A 14 7.57 -17.56 -13.88
N HIS A 15 6.51 -16.97 -14.45
CA HIS A 15 5.68 -17.60 -15.48
C HIS A 15 5.60 -16.79 -16.78
N LEU A 16 6.18 -15.60 -16.81
CA LEU A 16 6.31 -14.77 -18.00
C LEU A 16 7.66 -14.99 -18.66
N LEU A 17 7.75 -14.65 -19.95
CA LEU A 17 9.01 -14.67 -20.68
C LEU A 17 10.02 -13.74 -20.01
N ALA A 18 11.27 -14.18 -19.92
CA ALA A 18 12.35 -13.37 -19.37
C ALA A 18 12.42 -11.99 -20.06
N GLY A 19 12.55 -10.92 -19.26
CA GLY A 19 12.55 -9.54 -19.75
C GLY A 19 11.16 -8.89 -19.89
N THR A 20 10.07 -9.62 -19.61
CA THR A 20 8.73 -9.01 -19.53
C THR A 20 8.71 -8.00 -18.38
N LYS A 21 8.31 -6.76 -18.71
CA LYS A 21 8.16 -5.68 -17.72
C LYS A 21 6.68 -5.49 -17.42
N PHE A 22 6.36 -5.39 -16.13
CA PHE A 22 5.04 -4.97 -15.67
C PHE A 22 5.21 -4.06 -14.46
N LYS A 23 4.15 -3.32 -14.17
CA LYS A 23 4.06 -2.44 -13.00
C LYS A 23 2.87 -2.86 -12.16
N PHE A 24 3.07 -2.94 -10.85
CA PHE A 24 1.98 -3.11 -9.90
C PHE A 24 1.47 -1.73 -9.45
N VAL A 25 0.15 -1.54 -9.48
CA VAL A 25 -0.51 -0.40 -8.83
C VAL A 25 -1.66 -0.93 -7.99
N GLY A 26 -1.54 -0.83 -6.67
CA GLY A 26 -2.56 -1.26 -5.71
C GLY A 26 -3.20 -0.08 -5.00
N TYR A 27 -4.51 -0.15 -4.76
CA TYR A 27 -5.28 0.86 -4.03
C TYR A 27 -5.80 0.28 -2.72
N GLY A 28 -5.67 1.03 -1.62
CA GLY A 28 -6.24 0.71 -0.31
C GLY A 28 -5.78 -0.64 0.27
N MET A 29 -4.60 -1.13 -0.13
CA MET A 29 -4.22 -2.50 0.23
C MET A 29 -3.68 -2.63 1.65
N LEU A 30 -4.09 -3.70 2.31
CA LEU A 30 -3.53 -4.20 3.57
C LEU A 30 -2.10 -4.77 3.41
N ARG A 31 -1.37 -4.90 4.52
CA ARG A 31 -0.06 -5.55 4.60
C ARG A 31 -0.18 -7.04 4.30
N VAL A 32 0.79 -7.60 3.60
CA VAL A 32 0.69 -8.98 3.08
C VAL A 32 1.60 -9.96 3.81
N GLY A 33 2.84 -9.56 4.07
CA GLY A 33 3.85 -10.41 4.72
C GLY A 33 4.65 -9.64 5.75
N ASP A 34 5.74 -10.26 6.19
CA ASP A 34 6.69 -9.69 7.14
C ASP A 34 7.74 -8.80 6.46
N SER A 35 8.78 -8.44 7.21
CA SER A 35 9.88 -7.62 6.70
C SER A 35 10.72 -8.33 5.64
N GLU A 36 10.84 -9.66 5.68
CA GLU A 36 11.56 -10.44 4.65
C GLU A 36 10.77 -10.42 3.35
N PHE A 37 9.45 -10.67 3.42
CA PHE A 37 8.55 -10.54 2.28
C PHE A 37 8.59 -9.12 1.69
N ALA A 38 8.49 -8.10 2.52
CA ALA A 38 8.48 -6.71 2.08
C ALA A 38 9.80 -6.27 1.42
N GLN A 39 10.94 -6.87 1.80
CA GLN A 39 12.26 -6.63 1.21
C GLN A 39 12.51 -7.46 -0.05
N TYR A 40 11.89 -8.63 -0.16
CA TYR A 40 12.05 -9.51 -1.32
C TYR A 40 11.45 -8.91 -2.60
N ILE A 41 10.39 -8.10 -2.47
CA ILE A 41 9.75 -7.45 -3.62
C ILE A 41 10.57 -6.21 -4.05
N ASP A 42 11.42 -6.38 -5.07
CA ASP A 42 12.23 -5.32 -5.69
C ASP A 42 11.66 -4.90 -7.08
N SER A 43 10.33 -4.87 -7.21
CA SER A 43 9.66 -4.58 -8.49
C SER A 43 9.13 -3.14 -8.57
N ASP A 44 8.84 -2.66 -9.79
CA ASP A 44 8.14 -1.38 -10.00
C ASP A 44 6.71 -1.49 -9.46
N LEU A 45 6.52 -1.03 -8.24
CA LEU A 45 5.28 -1.14 -7.49
C LEU A 45 4.89 0.22 -6.90
N THR A 46 3.60 0.53 -6.99
CA THR A 46 3.01 1.74 -6.41
C THR A 46 1.82 1.32 -5.55
N ARG A 47 1.87 1.69 -4.28
CA ARG A 47 0.81 1.40 -3.30
C ARG A 47 0.12 2.70 -2.91
N ILE A 48 -1.10 2.87 -3.39
CA ILE A 48 -1.89 4.08 -3.18
C ILE A 48 -2.78 3.87 -1.96
N THR A 49 -2.73 4.81 -1.03
CA THR A 49 -3.57 4.85 0.17
C THR A 49 -4.31 6.18 0.25
N ASN A 50 -5.47 6.20 0.90
CA ASN A 50 -6.39 7.33 0.82
C ASN A 50 -6.83 7.80 2.20
N MET A 51 -6.52 9.05 2.50
CA MET A 51 -6.96 9.79 3.69
C MET A 51 -6.89 8.90 4.94
N ASP A 52 -8.00 8.72 5.64
CA ASP A 52 -8.04 7.97 6.88
C ASP A 52 -8.36 6.49 6.70
N ASP A 53 -8.15 5.93 5.49
CA ASP A 53 -8.41 4.52 5.22
C ASP A 53 -7.67 3.61 6.21
N GLN A 54 -8.46 2.80 6.92
CA GLN A 54 -8.00 1.85 7.92
C GLN A 54 -7.42 0.57 7.33
N VAL A 55 -7.79 0.20 6.10
CA VAL A 55 -7.39 -1.08 5.51
C VAL A 55 -5.86 -1.18 5.37
N PRO A 56 -5.13 -0.14 4.90
CA PRO A 56 -3.68 -0.18 4.82
C PRO A 56 -2.96 -0.30 6.17
N ILE A 57 -3.58 -0.01 7.30
CA ILE A 57 -2.92 -0.18 8.61
C ILE A 57 -3.08 -1.60 9.18
N LEU A 58 -3.72 -2.50 8.44
CA LEU A 58 -3.94 -3.89 8.82
C LEU A 58 -3.15 -4.85 7.93
N PRO A 59 -2.82 -6.08 8.40
CA PRO A 59 -2.67 -6.44 9.81
C PRO A 59 -1.62 -5.55 10.50
N TRP A 60 -1.64 -5.47 11.82
CA TRP A 60 -0.78 -4.56 12.58
C TRP A 60 0.71 -4.93 12.51
N ARG A 61 1.57 -3.91 12.55
CA ARG A 61 3.04 -4.05 12.59
C ARG A 61 3.55 -4.86 13.78
N PHE A 62 2.89 -4.76 14.94
CA PHE A 62 3.31 -5.52 16.13
C PHE A 62 3.09 -7.05 15.97
N LEU A 63 2.28 -7.47 14.99
CA LEU A 63 2.12 -8.87 14.61
C LEU A 63 3.20 -9.34 13.61
N GLY A 64 4.19 -8.49 13.31
CA GLY A 64 5.30 -8.80 12.38
C GLY A 64 5.04 -8.42 10.93
N PHE A 65 3.87 -7.88 10.59
CA PHE A 65 3.55 -7.50 9.21
C PHE A 65 4.20 -6.17 8.81
N GLN A 66 4.67 -6.08 7.57
CA GLN A 66 5.24 -4.86 7.01
C GLN A 66 4.73 -4.59 5.58
N HIS A 67 4.52 -3.32 5.25
CA HIS A 67 4.30 -2.92 3.86
C HIS A 67 5.59 -2.97 3.04
N THR A 68 5.46 -3.29 1.76
CA THR A 68 6.50 -3.00 0.75
C THR A 68 6.73 -1.49 0.61
N HIS A 69 7.80 -1.12 -0.10
CA HIS A 69 8.07 0.28 -0.46
C HIS A 69 7.02 0.85 -1.42
N GLY A 70 7.25 2.06 -1.94
CA GLY A 70 6.47 2.61 -3.06
C GLY A 70 5.10 3.17 -2.65
N GLU A 71 4.97 3.64 -1.41
CA GLU A 71 3.75 4.27 -0.94
C GLU A 71 3.53 5.63 -1.61
N VAL A 72 2.29 5.85 -2.05
CA VAL A 72 1.76 7.15 -2.45
C VAL A 72 0.50 7.39 -1.63
N HIS A 73 0.58 8.30 -0.68
CA HIS A 73 -0.51 8.59 0.24
C HIS A 73 -1.26 9.85 -0.19
N ILE A 74 -2.58 9.76 -0.27
CA ILE A 74 -3.46 10.90 -0.55
C ILE A 74 -3.93 11.47 0.78
N THR A 75 -3.50 12.67 1.15
CA THR A 75 -3.93 13.33 2.39
C THR A 75 -5.33 13.94 2.24
N ARG A 76 -5.95 14.34 3.35
CA ARG A 76 -7.34 14.89 3.39
C ARG A 76 -7.54 16.15 2.53
N ASP A 77 -6.47 16.90 2.27
CA ASP A 77 -6.46 18.05 1.36
C ASP A 77 -6.35 17.67 -0.13
N GLY A 78 -6.30 16.35 -0.43
CA GLY A 78 -6.24 15.79 -1.77
C GLY A 78 -4.84 15.75 -2.38
N VAL A 79 -3.79 16.06 -1.62
CA VAL A 79 -2.40 16.06 -2.08
C VAL A 79 -1.83 14.64 -2.07
N TRP A 80 -1.04 14.30 -3.09
CA TRP A 80 -0.43 12.99 -3.25
C TRP A 80 1.04 13.05 -2.84
N HIS A 81 1.39 12.35 -1.76
CA HIS A 81 2.75 12.30 -1.23
C HIS A 81 3.39 10.93 -1.49
N ALA A 82 4.50 10.93 -2.21
CA ALA A 82 5.30 9.73 -2.43
C ALA A 82 6.35 9.57 -1.34
N TRP A 83 6.44 8.38 -0.75
CA TRP A 83 7.35 8.10 0.35
C TRP A 83 8.21 6.87 0.09
N ALA A 84 9.49 7.03 0.40
CA ALA A 84 10.47 5.96 0.31
C ALA A 84 10.45 5.06 1.54
N GLY A 85 10.88 3.82 1.36
CA GLY A 85 11.00 2.82 2.40
C GLY A 85 9.69 2.11 2.75
N ASN A 86 9.81 1.17 3.67
CA ASN A 86 8.72 0.29 4.12
C ASN A 86 8.07 0.86 5.38
N ASP A 87 6.74 0.98 5.42
CA ASP A 87 5.97 1.52 6.56
C ASP A 87 6.54 2.85 7.11
N ASN A 88 6.75 3.83 6.24
CA ASN A 88 7.29 5.13 6.62
C ASN A 88 6.35 5.85 7.61
N THR A 89 6.88 6.32 8.74
CA THR A 89 6.09 6.87 9.86
C THR A 89 5.91 8.39 9.77
N ASN A 90 6.25 9.04 8.66
CA ASN A 90 5.91 10.45 8.45
C ASN A 90 4.40 10.64 8.55
N SER A 91 3.95 11.77 9.12
CA SER A 91 2.51 12.09 9.27
C SER A 91 1.78 12.26 7.94
N LEU A 92 2.51 12.36 6.82
CA LEU A 92 1.97 12.40 5.46
C LEU A 92 2.06 11.03 4.76
N CYS A 93 2.39 9.96 5.49
CA CYS A 93 2.23 8.57 5.10
C CYS A 93 1.07 7.96 5.90
N THR A 94 0.46 6.90 5.39
CA THR A 94 -0.66 6.23 6.07
C THR A 94 -0.32 5.76 7.48
N VAL A 95 0.90 5.26 7.70
CA VAL A 95 1.32 4.77 9.03
C VAL A 95 1.41 5.90 10.06
N GLY A 96 1.76 7.11 9.62
CA GLY A 96 1.80 8.29 10.48
C GLY A 96 0.47 9.04 10.57
N ASP A 97 -0.33 9.05 9.49
CA ASP A 97 -1.63 9.72 9.43
C ASP A 97 -2.73 8.92 10.15
N VAL A 98 -2.79 7.60 9.94
CA VAL A 98 -3.82 6.72 10.51
C VAL A 98 -3.23 5.85 11.63
N LYS A 99 -3.28 6.32 12.87
CA LYS A 99 -2.56 5.66 13.97
C LYS A 99 -3.24 4.40 14.50
N ASN A 100 -4.56 4.29 14.35
CA ASN A 100 -5.36 3.18 14.87
C ASN A 100 -6.77 3.14 14.24
N LEU A 101 -7.53 2.09 14.56
CA LEU A 101 -8.91 1.90 14.08
C LEU A 101 -9.95 2.86 14.66
N PHE A 102 -9.60 3.72 15.64
CA PHE A 102 -10.49 4.75 16.14
C PHE A 102 -10.25 6.10 15.45
N GLU A 103 -9.06 6.30 14.90
CA GLU A 103 -8.68 7.50 14.12
C GLU A 103 -8.97 7.34 12.63
N GLY A 104 -9.03 6.11 12.11
CA GLY A 104 -9.33 5.91 10.70
C GLY A 104 -10.82 5.94 10.33
N ASN A 105 -11.11 5.93 9.04
CA ASN A 105 -12.44 5.93 8.45
C ASN A 105 -12.54 4.89 7.32
N THR A 106 -13.42 3.90 7.47
CA THR A 106 -13.66 2.89 6.41
C THR A 106 -14.34 3.45 5.17
N GLY A 107 -14.99 4.61 5.26
CA GLY A 107 -15.53 5.31 4.09
C GLY A 107 -14.46 5.74 3.09
N ASP A 108 -13.28 6.13 3.60
CA ASP A 108 -12.15 6.60 2.79
C ASP A 108 -11.49 5.46 2.00
N HIS A 109 -11.77 4.20 2.36
CA HIS A 109 -11.35 3.04 1.58
C HIS A 109 -12.01 2.99 0.21
N ASN A 110 -13.31 3.35 0.15
CA ASN A 110 -14.13 3.13 -1.02
C ASN A 110 -13.81 4.16 -2.11
N SER A 111 -13.66 5.44 -1.78
CA SER A 111 -13.39 6.52 -2.75
C SER A 111 -13.57 7.92 -2.14
N PRO A 112 -13.11 9.00 -2.81
CA PRO A 112 -12.45 9.04 -4.12
C PRO A 112 -10.92 9.03 -4.08
N TYR A 113 -10.30 8.24 -4.95
CA TYR A 113 -8.87 8.32 -5.25
C TYR A 113 -8.66 9.34 -6.38
N LYS A 114 -8.53 10.63 -6.02
CA LYS A 114 -8.42 11.76 -6.97
C LYS A 114 -9.60 11.82 -7.96
N GLY A 115 -10.81 11.80 -7.41
CA GLY A 115 -12.05 11.87 -8.17
C GLY A 115 -12.47 10.58 -8.88
N VAL A 116 -11.65 9.52 -8.82
CA VAL A 116 -12.03 8.19 -9.30
C VAL A 116 -12.71 7.42 -8.18
N MET A 117 -13.91 6.92 -8.46
CA MET A 117 -14.66 6.02 -7.59
C MET A 117 -14.22 4.58 -7.87
N ILE A 118 -13.91 3.81 -6.84
CA ILE A 118 -13.46 2.41 -6.92
C ILE A 118 -14.47 1.53 -6.18
#